data_AF-A0A0E0EVN4-F1
#
_entry.id   AF-A0A0E0EVN4-F1
#
_cell.length_a   1.000
_cell.length_b   1.000
_cell.length_c   1.000
_cell.angle_alpha   90.00
_cell.angle_beta   90.00
_cell.angle_gamma   90.00
#
_symmetry.space_group_name_H-M   'P 1'
#
loop_
_entity.id
_entity.type
_entity.pdbx_description
1 polymer ?
#
loop_
_entity_poly.entity_id
_entity_poly.type
_entity_poly.pdbx_seq_one_letter_code
_entity_poly.pdbx_strand_id
1 'polypeptide(L)'
;MNRLRRRRATSPAPPVTLPDDDDLLSEILLHLPPRPSSLPRASLVCKRWRRLVTDPAFHRRFRARHRNPPPLIGVFEDYLGYPFFRSVLDPPDLIPRERFRLRLAEDEGGQWHFYGCRHGRLLLFNRAKNEIVVWVPDTGDHRQVAVPPEIDGKEKIIWNGAVLSAATADDGPFRVVLVGVAGNNTQMFACVYCSESGKWSDLISVAAPFLVFFFRDPGILVGKALYWMAYGERWLTVLQFDLDKQNLSVIEWPYDSEPYSQTWLTEGDCLGAATLSGSSLQMWERKVCSGGVAKWVLQKTYELKNVLNPEFRLKIGYLTKLGYAQDIKVMFLWADHSVFMLQLDTLQAKKVWESCVITPIHPYASTYVAVLSKEGKNCCPFNVALVGVASNNTQMFACFYTSETGRWSNLIFTPAPFLVFAFVDPGILVGHSLYWFPTGLGSAILQFDLDRQTLAVIEWPSNPNCYSHYMSQIFLAEGGYLGLVTLSYDSLQIWERKVCSEGVTRWVLQRTAELNKVLELGSGVKTSHLVRLGYAEDVKVMLLCADSSVFMLQIDSLQSRKLWETNIMSSLHPYAIKAH
;
A
#
# COMPACT_ATOMS: atom_id res chain seq x y z
N MET A 1 -7.29 -59.74 -58.44
CA MET A 1 -6.83 -58.94 -57.28
C MET A 1 -7.63 -57.65 -57.24
N ASN A 2 -8.39 -57.44 -56.16
CA ASN A 2 -9.50 -56.49 -56.07
C ASN A 2 -9.05 -55.03 -55.96
N ARG A 3 -9.68 -54.16 -56.76
CA ARG A 3 -9.63 -52.70 -56.65
C ARG A 3 -10.37 -52.26 -55.37
N LEU A 4 -9.63 -51.84 -54.35
CA LEU A 4 -10.21 -51.21 -53.15
C LEU A 4 -10.36 -49.70 -53.38
N ARG A 5 -11.62 -49.26 -53.39
CA ARG A 5 -12.07 -47.86 -53.46
C ARG A 5 -11.46 -47.04 -52.31
N ARG A 6 -10.82 -45.92 -52.66
CA ARG A 6 -10.42 -44.86 -51.74
C ARG A 6 -11.67 -44.25 -51.10
N ARG A 7 -11.90 -44.51 -49.80
CA ARG A 7 -12.93 -43.82 -49.01
C ARG A 7 -12.57 -42.33 -48.94
N ARG A 8 -13.48 -41.48 -49.42
CA ARG A 8 -13.42 -40.02 -49.32
C ARG A 8 -13.47 -39.67 -47.83
N ALA A 9 -12.43 -39.03 -47.31
CA ALA A 9 -12.45 -38.46 -45.97
C ALA A 9 -13.59 -37.43 -45.92
N THR A 10 -14.50 -37.59 -44.97
CA THR A 10 -15.54 -36.62 -44.63
C THR A 10 -14.89 -35.29 -44.26
N SER A 11 -15.35 -34.23 -44.92
CA SER A 11 -14.99 -32.84 -44.58
C SER A 11 -15.20 -32.60 -43.08
N PRO A 12 -14.31 -31.85 -42.39
CA PRO A 12 -14.61 -31.35 -41.06
C PRO A 12 -15.93 -30.57 -41.13
N ALA A 13 -16.80 -30.74 -40.14
CA ALA A 13 -17.97 -29.90 -39.97
C ALA A 13 -17.51 -28.42 -39.92
N PRO A 14 -18.24 -27.49 -40.56
CA PRO A 14 -17.92 -26.07 -40.45
C PRO A 14 -17.90 -25.67 -38.96
N PRO A 15 -16.98 -24.77 -38.54
CA PRO A 15 -16.98 -24.28 -37.19
C PRO A 15 -18.37 -23.69 -36.89
N VAL A 16 -18.95 -24.08 -35.75
CA VAL A 16 -20.21 -23.50 -35.27
C VAL A 16 -20.00 -21.99 -35.18
N THR A 17 -20.59 -21.26 -36.12
CA THR A 17 -20.63 -19.80 -36.08
C THR A 17 -21.47 -19.41 -34.88
N LEU A 18 -20.87 -18.67 -33.95
CA LEU A 18 -21.60 -17.98 -32.88
C LEU A 18 -22.78 -17.21 -33.51
N PRO A 19 -23.94 -17.09 -32.83
CA PRO A 19 -25.05 -16.30 -33.35
C PRO A 19 -24.56 -14.91 -33.79
N ASP A 20 -25.00 -14.45 -34.96
CA ASP A 20 -24.69 -13.10 -35.46
C ASP A 20 -25.36 -11.97 -34.65
N ASP A 21 -25.89 -12.31 -33.48
CA ASP A 21 -26.63 -11.45 -32.57
C ASP A 21 -25.69 -10.86 -31.49
N ASP A 22 -25.51 -9.55 -31.52
CA ASP A 22 -24.71 -8.79 -30.55
C ASP A 22 -25.33 -8.81 -29.15
N ASP A 23 -26.64 -8.99 -29.02
CA ASP A 23 -27.32 -9.09 -27.73
C ASP A 23 -27.00 -10.41 -27.05
N LEU A 24 -27.08 -11.53 -27.79
CA LEU A 24 -26.68 -12.84 -27.28
C LEU A 24 -25.19 -12.91 -26.93
N LEU A 25 -24.33 -12.33 -27.77
CA LEU A 25 -22.90 -12.26 -27.47
C LEU A 25 -22.61 -11.40 -26.23
N SER A 26 -23.30 -10.27 -26.09
CA SER A 26 -23.22 -9.43 -24.88
C SER A 26 -23.65 -10.22 -23.64
N GLU A 27 -24.77 -10.94 -23.69
CA GLU A 27 -25.22 -11.79 -22.59
C GLU A 27 -24.17 -12.83 -22.20
N ILE A 28 -23.55 -13.53 -23.17
CA ILE A 28 -22.47 -14.48 -22.90
C ILE A 28 -21.29 -13.80 -22.20
N LEU A 29 -20.88 -12.61 -22.67
CA LEU A 29 -19.75 -11.88 -22.10
C LEU A 29 -20.03 -11.34 -20.69
N LEU A 30 -21.29 -11.08 -20.34
CA LEU A 30 -21.68 -10.69 -18.98
C LEU A 30 -21.42 -11.80 -17.95
N HIS A 31 -21.42 -13.07 -18.37
CA HIS A 31 -21.13 -14.21 -17.51
C HIS A 31 -19.64 -14.42 -17.21
N LEU A 32 -18.74 -13.66 -17.85
CA LEU A 32 -17.31 -13.71 -17.51
C LEU A 32 -17.09 -13.32 -16.04
N PRO A 33 -16.11 -13.93 -15.35
CA PRO A 33 -15.84 -13.60 -13.95
C PRO A 33 -15.37 -12.14 -13.84
N PRO A 34 -15.71 -11.41 -12.77
CA PRO A 34 -15.37 -10.00 -12.58
C PRO A 34 -13.91 -9.82 -12.12
N ARG A 35 -12.97 -10.38 -12.90
CA ARG A 35 -11.53 -10.23 -12.71
C ARG A 35 -11.01 -9.12 -13.61
N PRO A 36 -10.01 -8.34 -13.15
CA PRO A 36 -9.40 -7.29 -13.96
C PRO A 36 -8.98 -7.72 -15.37
N SER A 37 -8.50 -8.97 -15.56
CA SER A 37 -8.07 -9.49 -16.87
C SER A 37 -9.18 -10.01 -17.77
N SER A 38 -10.40 -10.26 -17.28
CA SER A 38 -11.47 -10.94 -18.04
C SER A 38 -11.88 -10.21 -19.31
N LEU A 39 -12.30 -8.94 -19.17
CA LEU A 39 -12.76 -8.13 -20.30
C LEU A 39 -11.62 -7.72 -21.24
N PRO A 40 -10.43 -7.35 -20.76
CA PRO A 40 -9.26 -7.16 -21.62
C PRO A 40 -8.96 -8.40 -22.48
N ARG A 41 -9.00 -9.61 -21.92
CA ARG A 41 -8.78 -10.85 -22.69
C ARG A 41 -9.88 -11.09 -23.72
N ALA A 42 -11.14 -10.90 -23.36
CA ALA A 42 -12.26 -11.00 -24.30
C ALA A 42 -12.12 -10.00 -25.46
N SER A 43 -11.64 -8.79 -25.19
CA SER A 43 -11.43 -7.74 -26.19
C SER A 43 -10.36 -8.07 -27.26
N LEU A 44 -9.51 -9.06 -26.99
CA LEU A 44 -8.44 -9.49 -27.90
C LEU A 44 -8.91 -10.54 -28.91
N VAL A 45 -10.09 -11.15 -28.71
CA VAL A 45 -10.63 -12.19 -29.59
C VAL A 45 -10.90 -11.63 -30.99
N CYS A 46 -11.65 -10.53 -31.08
CA CYS A 46 -11.89 -9.84 -32.36
C CYS A 46 -12.39 -8.40 -32.15
N LYS A 47 -12.44 -7.62 -33.25
CA LYS A 47 -12.95 -6.23 -33.22
C LYS A 47 -14.39 -6.13 -32.72
N ARG A 48 -15.23 -7.13 -33.01
CA ARG A 48 -16.64 -7.19 -32.58
C ARG A 48 -16.74 -7.30 -31.06
N TRP A 49 -16.03 -8.24 -30.45
CA TRP A 49 -15.98 -8.41 -28.99
C TRP A 49 -15.41 -7.19 -28.30
N ARG A 50 -14.32 -6.61 -28.85
CA ARG A 50 -13.76 -5.36 -28.33
C ARG A 50 -14.79 -4.25 -28.25
N ARG A 51 -15.56 -4.03 -29.33
CA ARG A 51 -16.61 -2.99 -29.36
C ARG A 51 -17.63 -3.19 -28.25
N LEU A 52 -18.13 -4.41 -28.09
CA LEU A 52 -19.12 -4.74 -27.05
C LEU A 52 -18.56 -4.52 -25.64
N VAL A 53 -17.38 -5.06 -25.33
CA VAL A 53 -16.84 -4.93 -23.97
C VAL A 53 -16.37 -3.53 -23.64
N THR A 54 -16.13 -2.66 -24.63
CA THR A 54 -15.81 -1.24 -24.38
C THR A 54 -17.04 -0.34 -24.26
N ASP A 55 -18.25 -0.85 -24.55
CA ASP A 55 -19.48 -0.07 -24.45
C ASP A 55 -19.79 0.28 -22.98
N PRO A 56 -19.98 1.57 -22.64
CA PRO A 56 -20.44 1.98 -21.31
C PRO A 56 -21.73 1.30 -20.85
N ALA A 57 -22.66 0.97 -21.76
CA ALA A 57 -23.88 0.23 -21.43
C ALA A 57 -23.56 -1.22 -21.01
N PHE A 58 -22.62 -1.87 -21.70
CA PHE A 58 -22.13 -3.20 -21.31
C PHE A 58 -21.45 -3.17 -19.95
N HIS A 59 -20.56 -2.20 -19.68
CA HIS A 59 -19.92 -2.06 -18.36
C HIS A 59 -20.94 -1.89 -17.23
N ARG A 60 -21.99 -1.07 -17.43
CA ARG A 60 -23.07 -0.91 -16.44
C ARG A 60 -23.78 -2.23 -16.16
N ARG A 61 -24.12 -2.99 -17.20
CA ARG A 61 -24.73 -4.33 -17.08
C ARG A 61 -23.80 -5.33 -16.38
N PHE A 62 -22.51 -5.31 -16.73
CA PHE A 62 -21.50 -6.18 -16.13
C PHE A 62 -21.36 -5.91 -14.63
N ARG A 63 -21.20 -4.65 -14.24
CA ARG A 63 -21.12 -4.26 -12.82
C ARG A 63 -22.40 -4.58 -12.08
N ALA A 64 -23.57 -4.28 -12.65
CA ALA A 64 -24.86 -4.60 -12.03
C ALA A 64 -25.01 -6.10 -11.76
N ARG A 65 -24.54 -6.96 -12.67
CA ARG A 65 -24.57 -8.41 -12.52
C ARG A 65 -23.64 -8.92 -11.40
N HIS A 66 -22.48 -8.30 -11.23
CA HIS A 66 -21.43 -8.73 -10.30
C HIS A 66 -21.36 -7.89 -9.01
N ARG A 67 -22.37 -7.03 -8.74
CA ARG A 67 -22.33 -6.05 -7.64
C ARG A 67 -22.55 -6.65 -6.26
N ASN A 68 -23.15 -7.83 -6.16
CA ASN A 68 -23.60 -8.37 -4.88
C ASN A 68 -23.27 -9.86 -4.69
N PRO A 69 -22.23 -10.20 -3.92
CA PRO A 69 -21.23 -9.29 -3.35
C PRO A 69 -20.17 -8.88 -4.41
N PRO A 70 -19.59 -7.66 -4.33
CA PRO A 70 -18.53 -7.26 -5.24
C PRO A 70 -17.20 -7.97 -4.91
N PRO A 71 -16.31 -8.20 -5.88
CA PRO A 71 -15.05 -8.87 -5.60
C PRO A 71 -14.10 -7.96 -4.82
N LEU A 72 -13.40 -8.55 -3.84
CA LEU A 72 -12.31 -7.88 -3.13
C LEU A 72 -11.09 -7.77 -4.04
N ILE A 73 -10.69 -6.55 -4.38
CA ILE A 73 -9.59 -6.32 -5.31
C ILE A 73 -8.34 -5.79 -4.61
N GLY A 74 -8.49 -5.20 -3.43
CA GLY A 74 -7.37 -4.71 -2.65
C GLY A 74 -7.80 -4.12 -1.32
N VAL A 75 -6.85 -3.42 -0.72
CA VAL A 75 -7.05 -2.68 0.51
C VAL A 75 -6.38 -1.32 0.41
N PHE A 76 -6.93 -0.35 1.15
CA PHE A 76 -6.26 0.91 1.41
C PHE A 76 -5.69 0.92 2.82
N GLU A 77 -4.43 1.28 2.95
CA GLU A 77 -3.72 1.45 4.22
C GLU A 77 -3.57 2.94 4.51
N ASP A 78 -3.80 3.34 5.76
CA ASP A 78 -3.40 4.65 6.27
C ASP A 78 -1.94 4.55 6.74
N TYR A 79 -1.00 4.93 5.87
CA TYR A 79 0.41 4.99 6.22
C TYR A 79 0.81 6.43 6.49
N LEU A 80 0.82 6.83 7.77
CA LEU A 80 1.25 8.16 8.21
C LEU A 80 0.45 9.31 7.55
N GLY A 81 -0.84 9.09 7.26
CA GLY A 81 -1.70 10.08 6.60
C GLY A 81 -1.65 10.06 5.07
N TYR A 82 -0.94 9.10 4.47
CA TYR A 82 -0.92 8.91 3.02
C TYR A 82 -1.74 7.68 2.61
N PRO A 83 -2.76 7.86 1.74
CA PRO A 83 -3.58 6.76 1.27
C PRO A 83 -2.76 5.85 0.34
N PHE A 84 -2.54 4.61 0.75
CA PHE A 84 -1.80 3.62 -0.02
C PHE A 84 -2.70 2.45 -0.45
N PHE A 85 -2.76 2.15 -1.75
CA PHE A 85 -3.47 0.97 -2.24
C PHE A 85 -2.56 -0.25 -2.38
N ARG A 86 -3.03 -1.40 -1.88
CA ARG A 86 -2.41 -2.71 -2.07
C ARG A 86 -3.41 -3.68 -2.68
N SER A 87 -3.05 -4.26 -3.83
CA SER A 87 -3.82 -5.36 -4.42
C SER A 87 -3.73 -6.62 -3.57
N VAL A 88 -4.86 -7.31 -3.38
CA VAL A 88 -4.89 -8.66 -2.78
C VAL A 88 -5.00 -9.77 -3.82
N LEU A 89 -5.07 -9.39 -5.09
CA LEU A 89 -5.14 -10.30 -6.23
C LEU A 89 -3.75 -10.80 -6.64
N ASP A 90 -3.70 -12.06 -7.06
CA ASP A 90 -2.50 -12.68 -7.60
C ASP A 90 -2.32 -12.36 -9.10
N PRO A 91 -1.08 -12.38 -9.65
CA PRO A 91 -0.87 -12.29 -11.09
C PRO A 91 -1.69 -13.35 -11.85
N PRO A 92 -2.30 -13.00 -13.00
CA PRO A 92 -2.13 -11.79 -13.80
C PRO A 92 -3.11 -10.65 -13.47
N ASP A 93 -3.96 -10.82 -12.45
CA ASP A 93 -5.03 -9.89 -12.08
C ASP A 93 -4.57 -8.83 -11.05
N LEU A 94 -3.30 -8.86 -10.66
CA LEU A 94 -2.66 -7.89 -9.77
C LEU A 94 -2.85 -6.46 -10.31
N ILE A 95 -3.44 -5.59 -9.48
CA ILE A 95 -3.62 -4.17 -9.82
C ILE A 95 -2.41 -3.38 -9.29
N PRO A 96 -1.65 -2.68 -10.16
CA PRO A 96 -0.55 -1.83 -9.72
C PRO A 96 -1.04 -0.70 -8.83
N ARG A 97 -0.29 -0.35 -7.77
CA ARG A 97 -0.67 0.73 -6.84
C ARG A 97 -0.89 2.06 -7.55
N GLU A 98 -0.16 2.29 -8.65
CA GLU A 98 -0.20 3.51 -9.47
C GLU A 98 -1.58 3.76 -10.06
N ARG A 99 -2.39 2.71 -10.22
CA ARG A 99 -3.74 2.82 -10.78
C ARG A 99 -4.68 3.56 -9.84
N PHE A 100 -4.57 3.34 -8.54
CA PHE A 100 -5.42 3.97 -7.52
C PHE A 100 -4.61 4.95 -6.69
N ARG A 101 -4.15 6.02 -7.33
CA ARG A 101 -3.54 7.16 -6.66
C ARG A 101 -4.48 8.34 -6.70
N LEU A 102 -4.84 8.83 -5.52
CA LEU A 102 -5.57 10.07 -5.38
C LEU A 102 -4.62 11.23 -5.69
N ARG A 103 -4.82 11.87 -6.85
CA ARG A 103 -4.06 13.05 -7.27
C ARG A 103 -4.84 14.31 -6.89
N LEU A 104 -4.82 14.66 -5.61
CA LEU A 104 -5.26 15.99 -5.17
C LEU A 104 -4.14 16.99 -5.44
N ALA A 105 -4.49 18.26 -5.69
CA ALA A 105 -3.52 19.32 -5.98
C ALA A 105 -2.37 19.30 -4.95
N GLU A 106 -1.18 19.04 -5.49
CA GLU A 106 0.18 19.04 -4.91
C GLU A 106 0.31 19.14 -3.37
N ASP A 107 0.77 18.05 -2.76
CA ASP A 107 1.88 17.98 -1.79
C ASP A 107 2.02 19.06 -0.68
N GLU A 108 0.94 19.68 -0.23
CA GLU A 108 0.92 20.42 1.04
C GLU A 108 0.35 19.55 2.17
N GLY A 109 1.19 18.68 2.73
CA GLY A 109 1.19 18.23 4.14
C GLY A 109 -0.10 17.65 4.76
N GLY A 110 -1.12 17.29 3.97
CA GLY A 110 -2.42 16.87 4.48
C GLY A 110 -2.47 15.41 4.92
N GLN A 111 -2.71 15.15 6.21
CA GLN A 111 -3.01 13.80 6.71
C GLN A 111 -4.45 13.42 6.33
N TRP A 112 -4.60 12.50 5.37
CA TRP A 112 -5.90 11.97 4.95
C TRP A 112 -6.25 10.73 5.76
N HIS A 113 -7.39 10.79 6.45
CA HIS A 113 -7.94 9.64 7.18
C HIS A 113 -9.09 9.00 6.40
N PHE A 114 -9.12 7.68 6.41
CA PHE A 114 -10.19 6.89 5.81
C PHE A 114 -11.31 6.66 6.80
N TYR A 115 -12.52 7.08 6.43
CA TYR A 115 -13.73 6.84 7.24
C TYR A 115 -14.55 5.66 6.74
N GLY A 116 -14.19 5.09 5.59
CA GLY A 116 -14.74 3.83 5.11
C GLY A 116 -14.78 3.73 3.60
N CYS A 117 -15.07 2.51 3.15
CA CYS A 117 -15.37 2.21 1.76
C CYS A 117 -16.73 1.52 1.68
N ARG A 118 -17.60 1.98 0.79
CA ARG A 118 -18.87 1.31 0.50
C ARG A 118 -19.28 1.50 -0.95
N HIS A 119 -19.74 0.44 -1.60
CA HIS A 119 -20.18 0.46 -3.01
C HIS A 119 -19.15 1.08 -3.97
N GLY A 120 -17.86 0.77 -3.78
CA GLY A 120 -16.77 1.29 -4.63
C GLY A 120 -16.37 2.74 -4.37
N ARG A 121 -16.97 3.42 -3.38
CA ARG A 121 -16.65 4.80 -2.99
C ARG A 121 -15.91 4.84 -1.66
N LEU A 122 -14.86 5.64 -1.59
CA LEU A 122 -14.13 5.92 -0.35
C LEU A 122 -14.50 7.28 0.20
N LEU A 123 -14.63 7.35 1.52
CA LEU A 123 -14.77 8.59 2.26
C LEU A 123 -13.43 8.91 2.94
N LEU A 124 -12.89 10.06 2.59
CA LEU A 124 -11.64 10.58 3.10
C LEU A 124 -11.89 11.91 3.81
N PHE A 125 -11.16 12.14 4.90
CA PHE A 125 -11.19 13.40 5.64
C PHE A 125 -9.77 13.90 5.90
N ASN A 126 -9.52 15.14 5.54
CA ASN A 126 -8.29 15.84 5.88
C ASN A 126 -8.54 16.77 7.04
N ARG A 127 -8.02 16.41 8.21
CA ARG A 127 -8.22 17.18 9.44
C ARG A 127 -7.53 18.54 9.42
N ALA A 128 -6.38 18.63 8.76
CA ALA A 128 -5.60 19.87 8.71
C ALA A 128 -6.27 20.93 7.81
N LYS A 129 -6.82 20.49 6.68
CA LYS A 129 -7.52 21.37 5.72
C LYS A 129 -9.02 21.50 5.98
N ASN A 130 -9.57 20.69 6.88
CA ASN A 130 -11.01 20.57 7.11
C ASN A 130 -11.76 20.24 5.82
N GLU A 131 -11.26 19.26 5.06
CA GLU A 131 -11.77 18.87 3.75
C GLU A 131 -12.29 17.43 3.77
N ILE A 132 -13.45 17.20 3.14
CA ILE A 132 -14.01 15.86 2.93
C ILE A 132 -13.94 15.55 1.44
N VAL A 133 -13.47 14.35 1.12
CA VAL A 133 -13.42 13.85 -0.27
C VAL A 133 -14.16 12.53 -0.35
N VAL A 134 -15.12 12.47 -1.27
CA VAL A 134 -15.71 11.20 -1.73
C VAL A 134 -15.02 10.81 -3.03
N TRP A 135 -14.26 9.72 -3.00
CA TRP A 135 -13.43 9.27 -4.11
C TRP A 135 -13.90 7.95 -4.70
N VAL A 136 -13.87 7.84 -6.03
CA VAL A 136 -14.13 6.61 -6.80
C VAL A 136 -12.82 6.19 -7.48
N PRO A 137 -12.02 5.29 -6.86
CA PRO A 137 -10.73 4.87 -7.41
C PRO A 137 -10.80 4.32 -8.84
N ASP A 138 -11.86 3.57 -9.15
CA ASP A 138 -12.02 2.90 -10.45
C ASP A 138 -12.00 3.86 -11.63
N THR A 139 -12.60 5.05 -11.47
CA THR A 139 -12.64 6.10 -12.51
C THR A 139 -11.64 7.21 -12.26
N GLY A 140 -11.15 7.34 -11.02
CA GLY A 140 -10.34 8.48 -10.58
C GLY A 140 -11.18 9.70 -10.18
N ASP A 141 -12.50 9.63 -10.36
CA ASP A 141 -13.40 10.73 -10.05
C ASP A 141 -13.48 10.95 -8.55
N HIS A 142 -13.50 12.20 -8.14
CA HIS A 142 -13.66 12.58 -6.75
C HIS A 142 -14.52 13.82 -6.63
N ARG A 143 -15.23 13.94 -5.51
CA ARG A 143 -16.03 15.10 -5.14
C ARG A 143 -15.61 15.61 -3.78
N GLN A 144 -15.18 16.86 -3.75
CA GLN A 144 -14.95 17.59 -2.51
C GLN A 144 -16.28 18.02 -1.91
N VAL A 145 -16.38 17.89 -0.60
CA VAL A 145 -17.53 18.31 0.20
C VAL A 145 -17.00 19.21 1.31
N ALA A 146 -17.54 20.43 1.38
CA ALA A 146 -17.21 21.35 2.47
C ALA A 146 -17.72 20.79 3.81
N VAL A 147 -16.97 20.99 4.87
CA VAL A 147 -17.37 20.62 6.24
C VAL A 147 -18.53 21.50 6.70
N PRO A 148 -19.48 20.99 7.51
CA PRO A 148 -20.56 21.79 8.07
C PRO A 148 -20.03 23.02 8.84
N PRO A 149 -20.57 24.23 8.60
CA PRO A 149 -20.15 25.46 9.29
C PRO A 149 -20.21 25.35 10.82
N GLU A 150 -21.15 24.57 11.35
CA GLU A 150 -21.35 24.36 12.80
C GLU A 150 -20.23 23.56 13.47
N ILE A 151 -19.30 23.01 12.68
CA ILE A 151 -18.13 22.21 13.13
C ILE A 151 -16.83 23.00 12.96
N ASP A 152 -16.79 24.01 12.07
CA ASP A 152 -15.58 24.77 11.69
C ASP A 152 -14.96 25.58 12.87
N GLY A 153 -15.71 25.75 13.98
CA GLY A 153 -15.32 26.52 15.16
C GLY A 153 -14.45 25.82 16.23
N LYS A 154 -13.79 24.69 15.93
CA LYS A 154 -12.92 23.89 16.85
C LYS A 154 -13.56 23.28 18.10
N GLU A 155 -14.82 23.59 18.42
CA GLU A 155 -15.55 23.00 19.56
C GLU A 155 -16.14 21.61 19.27
N LYS A 156 -16.07 21.12 18.02
CA LYS A 156 -16.57 19.79 17.63
C LYS A 156 -15.51 19.09 16.81
N ILE A 157 -15.30 17.80 17.07
CA ILE A 157 -14.29 16.99 16.40
C ILE A 157 -14.98 15.87 15.63
N ILE A 158 -14.79 15.86 14.31
CA ILE A 158 -15.18 14.73 13.46
C ILE A 158 -14.17 13.61 13.68
N TRP A 159 -14.68 12.41 13.95
CA TRP A 159 -13.85 11.24 14.19
C TRP A 159 -14.01 10.17 13.12
N ASN A 160 -15.20 10.05 12.52
CA ASN A 160 -15.49 9.04 11.52
C ASN A 160 -16.67 9.46 10.63
N GLY A 161 -17.06 8.58 9.71
CA GLY A 161 -18.24 8.76 8.87
C GLY A 161 -18.57 7.52 8.06
N ALA A 162 -19.50 7.66 7.13
CA ALA A 162 -19.85 6.64 6.16
C ALA A 162 -20.41 7.29 4.90
N VAL A 163 -20.09 6.72 3.74
CA VAL A 163 -20.73 7.06 2.46
C VAL A 163 -21.81 6.05 2.15
N LEU A 164 -22.97 6.53 1.72
CA LEU A 164 -24.11 5.74 1.25
C LEU A 164 -24.39 6.15 -0.20
N SER A 165 -24.60 5.16 -1.08
CA SER A 165 -24.93 5.43 -2.48
C SER A 165 -26.31 4.84 -2.80
N ALA A 166 -27.08 5.51 -3.65
CA ALA A 166 -28.30 4.93 -4.18
C ALA A 166 -27.95 3.66 -5.00
N ALA A 167 -28.66 2.57 -4.74
CA ALA A 167 -28.33 1.22 -5.20
C ALA A 167 -28.21 1.03 -6.74
N THR A 168 -28.54 2.04 -7.55
CA THR A 168 -28.75 1.91 -9.00
C THR A 168 -27.74 2.63 -9.90
N ALA A 169 -26.79 3.42 -9.38
CA ALA A 169 -25.84 4.12 -10.28
C ALA A 169 -24.43 4.29 -9.69
N ASP A 170 -23.42 3.94 -10.47
CA ASP A 170 -22.00 4.17 -10.16
C ASP A 170 -21.69 5.68 -10.05
N ASP A 171 -22.49 6.52 -10.70
CA ASP A 171 -22.44 7.99 -10.66
C ASP A 171 -23.66 8.63 -9.97
N GLY A 172 -24.41 7.80 -9.24
CA GLY A 172 -25.66 8.20 -8.62
C GLY A 172 -25.49 9.16 -7.43
N PRO A 173 -26.61 9.74 -6.98
CA PRO A 173 -26.64 10.50 -5.75
C PRO A 173 -26.15 9.64 -4.58
N PHE A 174 -25.33 10.26 -3.76
CA PHE A 174 -24.82 9.70 -2.52
C PHE A 174 -25.14 10.61 -1.33
N ARG A 175 -25.05 10.03 -0.14
CA ARG A 175 -25.11 10.72 1.15
C ARG A 175 -23.83 10.44 1.92
N VAL A 176 -23.41 11.40 2.73
CA VAL A 176 -22.30 11.23 3.68
C VAL A 176 -22.86 11.45 5.07
N VAL A 177 -22.66 10.48 5.97
CA VAL A 177 -22.96 10.65 7.39
C VAL A 177 -21.63 10.86 8.09
N LEU A 178 -21.49 11.95 8.85
CA LEU A 178 -20.33 12.16 9.70
C LEU A 178 -20.73 11.92 11.14
N VAL A 179 -19.79 11.41 11.94
CA VAL A 179 -19.94 11.25 13.38
C VAL A 179 -18.74 11.84 14.11
N GLY A 180 -19.01 12.41 15.27
CA GLY A 180 -18.00 13.11 16.05
C GLY A 180 -18.42 13.31 17.49
N VAL A 181 -17.60 14.08 18.21
CA VAL A 181 -17.83 14.45 19.60
C VAL A 181 -17.73 15.96 19.78
N ALA A 182 -18.54 16.50 20.68
CA ALA A 182 -18.35 17.84 21.19
C ALA A 182 -17.01 17.94 21.96
N GLY A 183 -16.45 19.13 22.08
CA GLY A 183 -15.08 19.34 22.57
C GLY A 183 -14.87 18.98 24.04
N ASN A 184 -15.95 18.84 24.81
CA ASN A 184 -15.93 18.30 26.17
C ASN A 184 -16.04 16.77 26.23
N ASN A 185 -16.14 16.09 25.08
CA ASN A 185 -16.31 14.65 24.91
C ASN A 185 -17.56 14.02 25.58
N THR A 186 -18.53 14.82 26.02
CA THR A 186 -19.74 14.32 26.72
C THR A 186 -20.95 14.16 25.80
N GLN A 187 -20.86 14.61 24.55
CA GLN A 187 -21.92 14.49 23.56
C GLN A 187 -21.36 13.95 22.25
N MET A 188 -22.03 12.93 21.72
CA MET A 188 -21.79 12.44 20.37
C MET A 188 -22.77 13.12 19.41
N PHE A 189 -22.33 13.41 18.21
CA PHE A 189 -23.19 14.01 17.18
C PHE A 189 -23.06 13.29 15.84
N ALA A 190 -24.06 13.53 15.00
CA ALA A 190 -24.05 13.17 13.59
C ALA A 190 -24.68 14.25 12.72
N CYS A 191 -24.27 14.31 11.46
CA CYS A 191 -24.90 15.12 10.43
C CYS A 191 -24.83 14.40 9.09
N VAL A 192 -25.76 14.75 8.18
CA VAL A 192 -25.90 14.09 6.89
C VAL A 192 -25.79 15.08 5.75
N TYR A 193 -24.87 14.84 4.83
CA TYR A 193 -24.79 15.53 3.56
C TYR A 193 -25.62 14.81 2.51
N CYS A 194 -26.34 15.56 1.68
CA CYS A 194 -26.99 15.04 0.48
C CYS A 194 -26.35 15.63 -0.77
N SER A 195 -25.83 14.76 -1.64
CA SER A 195 -25.16 15.18 -2.88
C SER A 195 -26.09 15.83 -3.91
N GLU A 196 -27.41 15.56 -3.86
CA GLU A 196 -28.42 16.13 -4.77
C GLU A 196 -28.70 17.59 -4.42
N SER A 197 -28.91 17.88 -3.14
CA SER A 197 -29.16 19.25 -2.68
C SER A 197 -27.87 20.04 -2.45
N GLY A 198 -26.75 19.35 -2.28
CA GLY A 198 -25.46 19.95 -1.92
C GLY A 198 -25.44 20.50 -0.50
N LYS A 199 -26.36 20.08 0.38
CA LYS A 199 -26.55 20.64 1.72
C LYS A 199 -26.36 19.59 2.81
N TRP A 200 -25.90 20.07 3.97
CA TRP A 200 -25.91 19.33 5.23
C TRP A 200 -27.25 19.45 5.93
N SER A 201 -27.64 18.41 6.66
CA SER A 201 -28.70 18.45 7.65
C SER A 201 -28.24 19.17 8.91
N ASP A 202 -29.20 19.53 9.76
CA ASP A 202 -28.89 19.98 11.11
C ASP A 202 -28.10 18.90 11.88
N LEU A 203 -27.30 19.36 12.84
CA LEU A 203 -26.59 18.50 13.77
C LEU A 203 -27.56 17.86 14.75
N ILE A 204 -27.47 16.53 14.85
CA ILE A 204 -28.22 15.74 15.82
C ILE A 204 -27.22 15.27 16.86
N SER A 205 -27.55 15.42 18.14
CA SER A 205 -26.66 15.05 19.25
C SER A 205 -27.35 14.11 20.22
N VAL A 206 -26.55 13.29 20.91
CA VAL A 206 -26.97 12.44 22.02
C VAL A 206 -25.92 12.51 23.13
N ALA A 207 -26.38 12.45 24.38
CA ALA A 207 -25.48 12.39 25.52
C ALA A 207 -24.64 11.10 25.46
N ALA A 208 -23.34 11.23 25.64
CA ALA A 208 -22.46 10.10 25.77
C ALA A 208 -22.53 9.54 27.19
N PRO A 209 -22.54 8.21 27.38
CA PRO A 209 -22.58 7.60 28.71
C PRO A 209 -21.28 7.81 29.51
N PHE A 210 -20.20 8.19 28.83
CA PHE A 210 -18.87 8.49 29.37
C PHE A 210 -18.12 9.41 28.40
N LEU A 211 -16.91 9.85 28.75
CA LEU A 211 -16.06 10.65 27.85
C LEU A 211 -15.59 9.82 26.65
N VAL A 212 -16.07 10.16 25.46
CA VAL A 212 -15.72 9.46 24.21
C VAL A 212 -14.51 10.14 23.57
N PHE A 213 -13.45 9.37 23.33
CA PHE A 213 -12.20 9.88 22.78
C PHE A 213 -12.06 9.65 21.28
N PHE A 214 -12.60 8.58 20.71
CA PHE A 214 -12.50 8.31 19.27
C PHE A 214 -13.51 7.28 18.77
N PHE A 215 -13.71 7.27 17.45
CA PHE A 215 -14.41 6.25 16.69
C PHE A 215 -13.42 5.62 15.70
N ARG A 216 -12.83 4.48 16.07
CA ARG A 216 -11.71 3.90 15.32
C ARG A 216 -12.14 3.28 14.00
N ASP A 217 -13.27 2.58 14.02
CA ASP A 217 -13.67 1.71 12.92
C ASP A 217 -14.74 2.35 12.02
N PRO A 218 -14.71 2.09 10.70
CA PRO A 218 -15.77 2.49 9.79
C PRO A 218 -17.15 2.01 10.25
N GLY A 219 -18.16 2.80 9.92
CA GLY A 219 -19.55 2.50 10.29
C GLY A 219 -20.11 1.29 9.53
N ILE A 220 -20.79 0.41 10.26
CA ILE A 220 -21.48 -0.76 9.70
C ILE A 220 -22.95 -0.43 9.47
N LEU A 221 -23.48 -0.80 8.30
CA LEU A 221 -24.88 -0.63 7.96
C LEU A 221 -25.63 -1.93 8.26
N VAL A 222 -26.60 -1.91 9.16
CA VAL A 222 -27.50 -3.05 9.40
C VAL A 222 -28.93 -2.59 9.20
N GLY A 223 -29.63 -3.20 8.24
CA GLY A 223 -30.94 -2.74 7.80
C GLY A 223 -30.88 -1.28 7.33
N LYS A 224 -31.56 -0.39 8.06
CA LYS A 224 -31.62 1.05 7.76
C LYS A 224 -30.93 1.93 8.80
N ALA A 225 -29.96 1.38 9.53
CA ALA A 225 -29.22 2.13 10.53
C ALA A 225 -27.72 1.89 10.39
N LEU A 226 -26.94 2.95 10.63
CA LEU A 226 -25.49 2.90 10.73
C LEU A 226 -25.07 2.79 12.19
N TYR A 227 -24.01 2.02 12.43
CA TYR A 227 -23.50 1.74 13.75
C TYR A 227 -21.99 1.98 13.80
N TRP A 228 -21.52 2.69 14.82
CA TRP A 228 -20.09 2.87 15.09
C TRP A 228 -19.77 2.50 16.53
N MET A 229 -18.58 1.93 16.73
CA MET A 229 -18.06 1.71 18.07
C MET A 229 -17.42 3.01 18.59
N ALA A 230 -17.91 3.50 19.73
CA ALA A 230 -17.40 4.66 20.43
C ALA A 230 -16.55 4.21 21.62
N TYR A 231 -15.33 4.74 21.70
CA TYR A 231 -14.34 4.34 22.70
C TYR A 231 -14.07 5.45 23.71
N GLY A 232 -14.19 5.11 24.99
CA GLY A 232 -13.70 5.88 26.12
C GLY A 232 -12.36 5.34 26.62
N GLU A 233 -11.92 5.78 27.80
CA GLU A 233 -10.68 5.31 28.41
C GLU A 233 -10.71 3.81 28.76
N ARG A 234 -11.80 3.35 29.38
CA ARG A 234 -12.00 1.95 29.80
C ARG A 234 -13.38 1.41 29.43
N TRP A 235 -14.14 2.20 28.70
CA TRP A 235 -15.54 1.94 28.39
C TRP A 235 -15.73 1.96 26.88
N LEU A 236 -16.69 1.19 26.40
CA LEU A 236 -17.08 1.20 25.00
C LEU A 236 -18.60 1.10 24.87
N THR A 237 -19.13 1.70 23.81
CA THR A 237 -20.55 1.70 23.50
C THR A 237 -20.75 1.77 21.99
N VAL A 238 -21.94 1.44 21.51
CA VAL A 238 -22.28 1.52 20.10
C VAL A 238 -23.19 2.71 19.86
N LEU A 239 -22.75 3.64 19.02
CA LEU A 239 -23.59 4.71 18.50
C LEU A 239 -24.40 4.17 17.34
N GLN A 240 -25.72 4.29 17.42
CA GLN A 240 -26.65 3.98 16.35
C GLN A 240 -27.19 5.28 15.74
N PHE A 241 -27.19 5.35 14.41
CA PHE A 241 -27.86 6.38 13.63
C PHE A 241 -28.94 5.76 12.73
N ASP A 242 -30.20 6.11 12.97
CA ASP A 242 -31.33 5.68 12.15
C ASP A 242 -31.44 6.55 10.89
N LEU A 243 -31.34 5.95 9.70
CA LEU A 243 -31.35 6.70 8.44
C LEU A 243 -32.73 7.25 8.06
N ASP A 244 -33.82 6.60 8.49
CA ASP A 244 -35.18 7.01 8.18
C ASP A 244 -35.62 8.13 9.13
N LYS A 245 -35.40 7.94 10.43
CA LYS A 245 -35.81 8.89 11.48
C LYS A 245 -34.82 10.02 11.69
N GLN A 246 -33.58 9.85 11.23
CA GLN A 246 -32.47 10.76 11.50
C GLN A 246 -32.33 11.06 12.99
N ASN A 247 -32.18 10.01 13.80
CA ASN A 247 -31.94 10.15 15.23
C ASN A 247 -30.73 9.32 15.68
N LEU A 248 -30.19 9.71 16.83
CA LEU A 248 -29.09 9.00 17.48
C LEU A 248 -29.60 8.27 18.71
N SER A 249 -29.10 7.06 18.90
CA SER A 249 -29.28 6.27 20.12
C SER A 249 -27.98 5.60 20.51
N VAL A 250 -27.87 5.29 21.81
CA VAL A 250 -26.70 4.63 22.37
C VAL A 250 -27.10 3.21 22.77
N ILE A 251 -26.29 2.25 22.36
CA ILE A 251 -26.47 0.83 22.71
C ILE A 251 -25.31 0.44 23.62
N GLU A 252 -25.66 0.00 24.83
CA GLU A 252 -24.68 -0.49 25.79
C GLU A 252 -23.97 -1.75 25.27
N TRP A 253 -22.66 -1.81 25.54
CA TRP A 253 -21.83 -2.98 25.28
C TRP A 253 -21.64 -3.78 26.59
N PRO A 254 -21.60 -5.12 26.56
CA PRO A 254 -21.35 -5.93 27.75
C PRO A 254 -19.98 -5.60 28.38
N TYR A 255 -19.98 -5.18 29.65
CA TYR A 255 -18.79 -4.73 30.37
C TYR A 255 -17.85 -5.85 30.85
N ASP A 256 -18.25 -7.12 30.71
CA ASP A 256 -17.46 -8.29 31.16
C ASP A 256 -16.32 -8.68 30.20
N SER A 257 -16.19 -8.02 29.05
CA SER A 257 -15.07 -8.21 28.13
C SER A 257 -13.90 -7.29 28.48
N GLU A 258 -12.68 -7.83 28.60
CA GLU A 258 -11.48 -7.00 28.83
C GLU A 258 -11.42 -5.84 27.82
N PRO A 259 -11.24 -4.59 28.29
CA PRO A 259 -11.42 -3.41 27.47
C PRO A 259 -10.18 -3.16 26.62
N TYR A 260 -10.04 -3.84 25.48
CA TYR A 260 -9.10 -3.41 24.43
C TYR A 260 -9.69 -3.64 23.04
N SER A 261 -9.99 -2.53 22.35
CA SER A 261 -9.96 -2.19 20.90
C SER A 261 -10.09 -3.24 19.77
N GLN A 262 -10.36 -4.50 20.06
CA GLN A 262 -10.26 -5.65 19.16
C GLN A 262 -11.64 -6.20 18.76
N THR A 263 -12.67 -5.35 18.82
CA THR A 263 -14.05 -5.70 18.45
C THR A 263 -14.40 -5.07 17.11
N TRP A 264 -14.84 -5.86 16.14
CA TRP A 264 -15.55 -5.38 14.96
C TRP A 264 -17.05 -5.40 15.22
N LEU A 265 -17.76 -4.38 14.75
CA LEU A 265 -19.18 -4.53 14.47
C LEU A 265 -19.32 -5.35 13.18
N THR A 266 -20.32 -6.22 13.14
CA THR A 266 -20.58 -7.10 12.00
C THR A 266 -22.06 -7.07 11.62
N GLU A 267 -22.34 -7.54 10.41
CA GLU A 267 -23.71 -7.68 9.91
C GLU A 267 -24.18 -9.14 9.92
N GLY A 268 -25.48 -9.31 10.15
CA GLY A 268 -26.24 -10.56 10.06
C GLY A 268 -27.73 -10.23 9.99
N ASP A 269 -28.59 -11.12 10.48
CA ASP A 269 -30.03 -10.84 10.61
C ASP A 269 -30.31 -9.68 11.58
N CYS A 270 -29.39 -9.48 12.52
CA CYS A 270 -29.38 -8.38 13.48
C CYS A 270 -27.95 -7.81 13.61
N LEU A 271 -27.80 -6.75 14.41
CA LEU A 271 -26.51 -6.18 14.70
C LEU A 271 -25.62 -7.23 15.40
N GLY A 272 -24.48 -7.53 14.79
CA GLY A 272 -23.50 -8.46 15.31
C GLY A 272 -22.22 -7.75 15.75
N ALA A 273 -21.36 -8.51 16.42
CA ALA A 273 -20.01 -8.09 16.70
C ALA A 273 -19.08 -9.29 16.79
N ALA A 274 -17.81 -9.07 16.48
CA ALA A 274 -16.76 -10.07 16.59
C ALA A 274 -15.66 -9.49 17.48
N THR A 275 -15.39 -10.13 18.61
CA THR A 275 -14.38 -9.68 19.57
C THR A 275 -13.22 -10.65 19.56
N LEU A 276 -12.04 -10.13 19.26
CA LEU A 276 -10.80 -10.88 19.39
C LEU A 276 -10.25 -10.74 20.81
N SER A 277 -10.14 -11.86 21.51
CA SER A 277 -9.59 -11.95 22.87
C SER A 277 -8.48 -13.01 22.89
N GLY A 278 -7.23 -12.56 23.02
CA GLY A 278 -6.05 -13.41 22.88
C GLY A 278 -6.00 -14.09 21.51
N SER A 279 -6.13 -15.42 21.47
CA SER A 279 -6.18 -16.21 20.24
C SER A 279 -7.58 -16.64 19.81
N SER A 280 -8.62 -16.13 20.47
CA SER A 280 -10.00 -16.59 20.29
C SER A 280 -10.87 -15.47 19.71
N LEU A 281 -11.66 -15.79 18.68
CA LEU A 281 -12.63 -14.90 18.07
C LEU A 281 -14.04 -15.24 18.59
N GLN A 282 -14.62 -14.33 19.36
CA GLN A 282 -15.96 -14.45 19.92
C GLN A 282 -16.97 -13.72 19.04
N MET A 283 -17.99 -14.42 18.57
CA MET A 283 -19.07 -13.88 17.75
C MET A 283 -20.30 -13.62 18.60
N TRP A 284 -20.76 -12.38 18.60
CA TRP A 284 -21.88 -11.87 19.38
C TRP A 284 -23.00 -11.41 18.45
N GLU A 285 -24.24 -11.59 18.89
CA GLU A 285 -25.43 -11.06 18.20
C GLU A 285 -26.32 -10.35 19.19
N ARG A 286 -26.92 -9.23 18.75
CA ARG A 286 -27.85 -8.46 19.57
C ARG A 286 -29.29 -8.92 19.32
N LYS A 287 -29.81 -9.76 20.21
CA LYS A 287 -31.13 -10.38 20.09
C LYS A 287 -32.13 -9.85 21.10
N VAL A 288 -33.40 -9.76 20.71
CA VAL A 288 -34.52 -9.50 21.62
C VAL A 288 -34.75 -10.73 22.49
N CYS A 289 -34.54 -10.61 23.80
CA CYS A 289 -34.80 -11.70 24.75
C CYS A 289 -36.30 -11.78 25.11
N SER A 290 -36.70 -12.83 25.83
CA SER A 290 -38.09 -13.07 26.25
C SER A 290 -38.76 -11.91 27.01
N GLY A 291 -37.98 -10.99 27.58
CA GLY A 291 -38.46 -9.76 28.22
C GLY A 291 -38.62 -8.54 27.29
N GLY A 292 -38.51 -8.70 25.96
CA GLY A 292 -38.66 -7.62 24.98
C GLY A 292 -37.47 -6.66 24.87
N VAL A 293 -36.47 -6.76 25.76
CA VAL A 293 -35.24 -5.97 25.72
C VAL A 293 -34.17 -6.71 24.91
N ALA A 294 -33.54 -5.99 23.98
CA ALA A 294 -32.46 -6.54 23.19
C ALA A 294 -31.12 -6.53 23.94
N LYS A 295 -30.47 -7.69 24.01
CA LYS A 295 -29.19 -7.91 24.71
C LYS A 295 -28.17 -8.56 23.79
N TRP A 296 -26.89 -8.36 24.08
CA TRP A 296 -25.80 -9.06 23.43
C TRP A 296 -25.72 -10.51 23.93
N VAL A 297 -25.69 -11.45 23.00
CA VAL A 297 -25.61 -12.88 23.29
C VAL A 297 -24.45 -13.48 22.50
N LEU A 298 -23.49 -14.08 23.21
CA LEU A 298 -22.40 -14.84 22.61
C LEU A 298 -22.98 -16.04 21.84
N GLN A 299 -22.75 -16.10 20.54
CA GLN A 299 -23.22 -17.19 19.69
C GLN A 299 -22.18 -18.29 19.57
N LYS A 300 -20.92 -17.90 19.35
CA LYS A 300 -19.86 -18.85 19.02
C LYS A 300 -18.48 -18.30 19.36
N THR A 301 -17.55 -19.19 19.68
CA THR A 301 -16.14 -18.87 19.89
C THR A 301 -15.29 -19.75 19.00
N TYR A 302 -14.32 -19.14 18.33
CA TYR A 302 -13.38 -19.82 17.43
C TYR A 302 -11.94 -19.66 17.93
N GLU A 303 -11.18 -20.75 17.98
CA GLU A 303 -9.75 -20.72 18.28
C GLU A 303 -8.96 -20.41 17.01
N LEU A 304 -8.64 -19.13 16.77
CA LEU A 304 -7.95 -18.68 15.55
C LEU A 304 -6.55 -19.26 15.42
N LYS A 305 -5.89 -19.62 16.53
CA LYS A 305 -4.62 -20.36 16.46
C LYS A 305 -4.76 -21.66 15.66
N ASN A 306 -5.88 -22.36 15.75
CA ASN A 306 -6.09 -23.60 15.00
C ASN A 306 -6.47 -23.34 13.55
N VAL A 307 -6.89 -22.12 13.21
CA VAL A 307 -7.19 -21.74 11.82
C VAL A 307 -5.91 -21.26 11.12
N LEU A 308 -5.10 -20.46 11.81
CA LEU A 308 -3.89 -19.85 11.26
C LEU A 308 -2.66 -20.76 11.37
N ASN A 309 -2.51 -21.55 12.43
CA ASN A 309 -1.27 -22.31 12.66
C ASN A 309 -1.09 -23.55 11.77
N PRO A 310 -2.12 -24.37 11.45
CA PRO A 310 -1.91 -25.59 10.66
C PRO A 310 -1.35 -25.31 9.26
N GLU A 311 -1.76 -24.20 8.64
CA GLU A 311 -1.28 -23.80 7.31
C GLU A 311 0.07 -23.06 7.35
N PHE A 312 0.34 -22.29 8.41
CA PHE A 312 1.45 -21.32 8.42
C PHE A 312 2.54 -21.59 9.48
N ARG A 313 2.38 -22.60 10.36
CA ARG A 313 3.34 -22.98 11.43
C ARG A 313 3.80 -21.81 12.32
N LEU A 314 2.89 -20.89 12.63
CA LEU A 314 3.18 -19.63 13.32
C LEU A 314 3.37 -19.84 14.82
N LYS A 315 4.33 -19.11 15.41
CA LYS A 315 4.39 -18.90 16.86
C LYS A 315 3.57 -17.66 17.20
N ILE A 316 2.25 -17.82 17.30
CA ILE A 316 1.34 -16.69 17.53
C ILE A 316 1.53 -16.16 18.96
N GLY A 317 2.39 -15.15 19.12
CA GLY A 317 2.56 -14.41 20.37
C GLY A 317 1.62 -13.21 20.51
N TYR A 318 1.19 -12.63 19.39
CA TYR A 318 0.29 -11.47 19.34
C TYR A 318 -0.56 -11.50 18.07
N LEU A 319 -1.85 -11.23 18.20
CA LEU A 319 -2.83 -11.17 17.12
C LEU A 319 -3.61 -9.86 17.26
N THR A 320 -3.77 -9.12 16.16
CA THR A 320 -4.48 -7.84 16.20
C THR A 320 -5.35 -7.60 14.97
N LYS A 321 -6.44 -6.89 15.20
CA LYS A 321 -7.40 -6.38 14.22
C LYS A 321 -6.77 -5.33 13.31
N LEU A 322 -7.04 -5.43 12.01
CA LEU A 322 -6.66 -4.40 11.03
C LEU A 322 -7.85 -3.78 10.30
N GLY A 323 -8.82 -4.59 9.87
CA GLY A 323 -9.94 -4.10 9.04
C GLY A 323 -11.03 -5.15 8.82
N TYR A 324 -12.20 -4.72 8.35
CA TYR A 324 -13.32 -5.60 8.02
C TYR A 324 -14.06 -5.10 6.80
N ALA A 325 -14.32 -6.01 5.87
CA ALA A 325 -15.06 -5.77 4.65
C ALA A 325 -16.48 -6.30 4.83
N GLN A 326 -17.41 -5.40 5.17
CA GLN A 326 -18.79 -5.76 5.48
C GLN A 326 -19.44 -6.59 4.36
N ASP A 327 -19.47 -6.05 3.14
CA ASP A 327 -20.20 -6.61 1.99
C ASP A 327 -19.79 -8.04 1.59
N ILE A 328 -18.62 -8.50 2.03
CA ILE A 328 -18.06 -9.84 1.73
C ILE A 328 -17.72 -10.64 2.99
N LYS A 329 -17.99 -10.08 4.17
CA LYS A 329 -17.70 -10.65 5.51
C LYS A 329 -16.25 -11.09 5.76
N VAL A 330 -15.29 -10.37 5.18
CA VAL A 330 -13.87 -10.69 5.30
C VAL A 330 -13.20 -9.83 6.36
N MET A 331 -12.45 -10.46 7.27
CA MET A 331 -11.63 -9.80 8.28
C MET A 331 -10.15 -9.80 7.92
N PHE A 332 -9.45 -8.74 8.29
CA PHE A 332 -8.00 -8.63 8.19
C PHE A 332 -7.37 -8.64 9.58
N LEU A 333 -6.40 -9.54 9.76
CA LEU A 333 -5.71 -9.79 11.00
C LEU A 333 -4.20 -9.67 10.78
N TRP A 334 -3.48 -9.10 11.74
CA TRP A 334 -2.02 -9.16 11.76
C TRP A 334 -1.57 -10.17 12.81
N ALA A 335 -0.66 -11.06 12.42
CA ALA A 335 0.01 -12.01 13.31
C ALA A 335 1.42 -12.30 12.79
N ASP A 336 2.42 -12.37 13.67
CA ASP A 336 3.77 -12.85 13.34
C ASP A 336 4.34 -12.22 12.05
N HIS A 337 4.35 -10.89 12.00
CA HIS A 337 4.85 -10.10 10.86
C HIS A 337 4.12 -10.36 9.53
N SER A 338 2.89 -10.88 9.57
CA SER A 338 2.10 -11.21 8.39
C SER A 338 0.66 -10.72 8.52
N VAL A 339 0.08 -10.33 7.39
CA VAL A 339 -1.34 -9.99 7.29
C VAL A 339 -2.12 -11.15 6.70
N PHE A 340 -3.15 -11.56 7.43
CA PHE A 340 -4.06 -12.64 7.08
C PHE A 340 -5.43 -12.09 6.74
N MET A 341 -6.01 -12.66 5.70
CA MET A 341 -7.40 -12.50 5.35
C MET A 341 -8.17 -13.71 5.88
N LEU A 342 -9.23 -13.48 6.66
CA LEU A 342 -10.09 -14.50 7.23
C LEU A 342 -11.50 -14.33 6.68
N GLN A 343 -12.02 -15.34 5.98
CA GLN A 343 -13.43 -15.36 5.57
C GLN A 343 -14.30 -15.89 6.71
N LEU A 344 -15.25 -15.10 7.21
CA LEU A 344 -15.99 -15.44 8.44
C LEU A 344 -16.90 -16.66 8.30
N ASP A 345 -17.58 -16.81 7.17
CA ASP A 345 -18.56 -17.88 6.98
C ASP A 345 -17.90 -19.26 6.86
N THR A 346 -16.73 -19.32 6.23
CA THR A 346 -15.99 -20.57 5.99
C THR A 346 -14.84 -20.79 6.96
N LEU A 347 -14.43 -19.75 7.69
CA LEU A 347 -13.22 -19.70 8.53
C LEU A 347 -11.96 -20.09 7.78
N GLN A 348 -11.93 -19.88 6.46
CA GLN A 348 -10.72 -20.05 5.67
C GLN A 348 -9.85 -18.81 5.81
N ALA A 349 -8.57 -19.04 6.12
CA ALA A 349 -7.56 -18.00 6.19
C ALA A 349 -6.62 -18.08 5.00
N LYS A 350 -6.14 -16.92 4.54
CA LYS A 350 -5.05 -16.81 3.55
C LYS A 350 -4.07 -15.77 4.03
N LYS A 351 -2.78 -16.11 4.09
CA LYS A 351 -1.71 -15.11 4.21
C LYS A 351 -1.65 -14.30 2.92
N VAL A 352 -1.74 -12.98 3.02
CA VAL A 352 -1.83 -12.10 1.85
C VAL A 352 -0.50 -11.37 1.61
N TRP A 353 0.14 -10.85 2.65
CA TRP A 353 1.50 -10.30 2.57
C TRP A 353 2.21 -10.31 3.93
N GLU A 354 3.51 -10.02 3.90
CA GLU A 354 4.34 -9.82 5.09
C GLU A 354 4.44 -8.33 5.41
N SER A 355 4.30 -7.98 6.69
CA SER A 355 4.40 -6.61 7.19
C SER A 355 4.85 -6.60 8.65
N CYS A 356 5.88 -5.80 8.94
CA CYS A 356 6.25 -5.46 10.32
C CYS A 356 5.42 -4.29 10.88
N VAL A 357 4.59 -3.66 10.06
CA VAL A 357 3.80 -2.49 10.43
C VAL A 357 2.35 -2.91 10.65
N ILE A 358 1.78 -2.48 11.79
CA ILE A 358 0.37 -2.65 12.13
C ILE A 358 -0.33 -1.32 11.81
N THR A 359 -1.03 -1.28 10.68
CA THR A 359 -1.81 -0.12 10.24
C THR A 359 -3.29 -0.49 10.08
N PRO A 360 -4.23 0.44 10.32
CA PRO A 360 -5.62 0.24 9.93
C PRO A 360 -5.72 -0.01 8.42
N ILE A 361 -6.59 -0.96 8.07
CA ILE A 361 -6.81 -1.38 6.70
C ILE A 361 -8.28 -1.15 6.35
N HIS A 362 -8.50 -0.56 5.18
CA HIS A 362 -9.82 -0.29 4.61
C HIS A 362 -10.01 -1.15 3.37
N PRO A 363 -10.67 -2.31 3.48
CA PRO A 363 -10.85 -3.22 2.35
C PRO A 363 -11.63 -2.56 1.22
N TYR A 364 -11.16 -2.76 -0.01
CA TYR A 364 -11.76 -2.20 -1.22
C TYR A 364 -12.30 -3.33 -2.10
N ALA A 365 -13.63 -3.47 -2.08
CA ALA A 365 -14.35 -4.35 -2.96
C ALA A 365 -15.01 -3.54 -4.08
N SER A 366 -14.70 -3.89 -5.32
CA SER A 366 -15.27 -3.25 -6.50
C SER A 366 -15.27 -4.18 -7.70
N THR A 367 -16.25 -4.00 -8.59
CA THR A 367 -16.30 -4.66 -9.90
C THR A 367 -15.39 -3.93 -10.89
N TYR A 368 -14.11 -3.80 -10.52
CA TYR A 368 -13.11 -3.09 -11.30
C TYR A 368 -12.93 -3.76 -12.65
N VAL A 369 -13.15 -2.97 -13.70
CA VAL A 369 -12.84 -3.35 -15.07
C VAL A 369 -11.58 -2.60 -15.45
N ALA A 370 -10.50 -3.34 -15.71
CA ALA A 370 -9.30 -2.73 -16.26
C ALA A 370 -9.66 -2.11 -17.60
N VAL A 371 -9.72 -0.78 -17.64
CA VAL A 371 -9.91 -0.06 -18.89
C VAL A 371 -8.69 -0.34 -19.75
N LEU A 372 -8.93 -0.74 -21.00
CA LEU A 372 -7.91 -0.74 -22.04
C LEU A 372 -7.46 0.72 -22.23
N SER A 373 -6.50 1.17 -21.43
CA SER A 373 -5.87 2.46 -21.65
C SER A 373 -5.31 2.43 -23.07
N LYS A 374 -5.69 3.41 -23.90
CA LYS A 374 -5.00 3.68 -25.18
C LYS A 374 -3.49 3.88 -24.99
N GLU A 375 -3.08 4.15 -23.76
CA GLU A 375 -1.70 4.15 -23.29
C GLU A 375 -1.25 2.76 -22.85
N GLY A 376 -1.25 1.81 -23.78
CA GLY A 376 -0.16 0.84 -23.79
C GLY A 376 1.08 1.58 -24.28
N LYS A 377 1.66 2.48 -23.46
CA LYS A 377 3.04 2.86 -23.71
C LYS A 377 3.81 1.55 -23.56
N ASN A 378 4.34 1.05 -24.68
CA ASN A 378 5.36 0.03 -24.67
C ASN A 378 6.36 0.45 -23.59
N CYS A 379 6.39 -0.25 -22.45
CA CYS A 379 7.50 -0.11 -21.53
C CYS A 379 8.73 -0.41 -22.37
N CYS A 380 9.65 0.54 -22.46
CA CYS A 380 10.93 0.29 -23.08
C CYS A 380 11.51 -0.99 -22.47
N PRO A 381 12.17 -1.84 -23.26
CA PRO A 381 12.81 -3.02 -22.72
C PRO A 381 13.71 -2.62 -21.56
N PHE A 382 13.56 -3.31 -20.43
CA PHE A 382 14.29 -3.05 -19.21
C PHE A 382 14.95 -4.32 -18.72
N ASN A 383 16.02 -4.10 -17.97
CA ASN A 383 16.83 -5.16 -17.39
C ASN A 383 16.85 -5.01 -15.87
N VAL A 384 16.91 -6.13 -15.16
CA VAL A 384 17.00 -6.16 -13.70
C VAL A 384 18.19 -7.02 -13.31
N ALA A 385 19.14 -6.47 -12.55
CA ALA A 385 20.18 -7.24 -11.90
C ALA A 385 19.79 -7.46 -10.43
N LEU A 386 19.81 -8.71 -9.99
CA LEU A 386 19.60 -9.10 -8.61
C LEU A 386 20.94 -9.58 -8.04
N VAL A 387 21.25 -9.15 -6.83
CA VAL A 387 22.44 -9.57 -6.08
C VAL A 387 22.00 -10.21 -4.76
N GLY A 388 22.74 -11.22 -4.30
CA GLY A 388 22.46 -11.89 -3.04
C GLY A 388 23.68 -12.60 -2.45
N VAL A 389 23.48 -13.20 -1.28
CA VAL A 389 24.50 -13.94 -0.53
C VAL A 389 24.01 -15.36 -0.33
N ALA A 390 24.89 -16.34 -0.53
CA ALA A 390 24.58 -17.74 -0.23
C ALA A 390 24.39 -17.95 1.28
N SER A 391 23.64 -18.98 1.67
CA SER A 391 23.28 -19.25 3.07
C SER A 391 24.47 -19.48 4.02
N ASN A 392 25.66 -19.78 3.48
CA ASN A 392 26.89 -19.94 4.23
C ASN A 392 27.66 -18.63 4.45
N ASN A 393 27.18 -17.49 3.92
CA ASN A 393 27.79 -16.16 4.01
C ASN A 393 29.19 -16.02 3.39
N THR A 394 29.67 -17.02 2.63
CA THR A 394 31.02 -17.03 2.04
C THR A 394 31.03 -16.85 0.53
N GLN A 395 29.86 -16.79 -0.11
CA GLN A 395 29.72 -16.58 -1.54
C GLN A 395 28.66 -15.52 -1.82
N MET A 396 28.98 -14.63 -2.75
CA MET A 396 28.04 -13.65 -3.30
C MET A 396 27.60 -14.14 -4.68
N PHE A 397 26.36 -13.83 -5.06
CA PHE A 397 25.84 -14.17 -6.37
C PHE A 397 25.08 -13.03 -7.00
N ALA A 398 24.95 -13.08 -8.33
CA ALA A 398 24.06 -12.21 -9.08
C ALA A 398 23.35 -12.99 -10.19
N CYS A 399 22.17 -12.52 -10.57
CA CYS A 399 21.47 -12.95 -11.79
C CYS A 399 20.80 -11.76 -12.46
N PHE A 400 20.49 -11.92 -13.74
CA PHE A 400 20.02 -10.85 -14.59
C PHE A 400 18.74 -11.26 -15.30
N TYR A 401 17.75 -10.39 -15.30
CA TYR A 401 16.51 -10.53 -16.04
C TYR A 401 16.46 -9.51 -17.17
N THR A 402 15.96 -9.93 -18.33
CA THR A 402 15.62 -9.01 -19.41
C THR A 402 14.15 -9.14 -19.78
N SER A 403 13.46 -8.00 -19.88
CA SER A 403 12.05 -7.97 -20.28
C SER A 403 11.83 -8.37 -21.73
N GLU A 404 12.87 -8.34 -22.58
CA GLU A 404 12.78 -8.73 -23.99
C GLU A 404 12.56 -10.23 -24.15
N THR A 405 13.24 -11.04 -23.34
CA THR A 405 13.11 -12.50 -23.38
C THR A 405 12.22 -13.05 -22.26
N GLY A 406 11.94 -12.23 -21.23
CA GLY A 406 11.15 -12.60 -20.07
C GLY A 406 11.81 -13.66 -19.19
N ARG A 407 13.14 -13.81 -19.27
CA ARG A 407 13.90 -14.88 -18.59
C ARG A 407 14.97 -14.31 -17.67
N TRP A 408 15.21 -15.01 -16.58
CA TRP A 408 16.37 -14.85 -15.72
C TRP A 408 17.56 -15.63 -16.28
N SER A 409 18.76 -15.07 -16.15
CA SER A 409 20.02 -15.76 -16.38
C SER A 409 20.29 -16.77 -15.26
N ASN A 410 21.26 -17.66 -15.49
CA ASN A 410 21.80 -18.47 -14.41
C ASN A 410 22.46 -17.59 -13.35
N LEU A 411 22.51 -18.11 -12.12
CA LEU A 411 23.23 -17.49 -11.02
C LEU A 411 24.74 -17.54 -11.30
N ILE A 412 25.38 -16.38 -11.20
CA ILE A 412 26.84 -16.22 -11.29
C ILE A 412 27.33 -16.03 -9.86
N PHE A 413 28.33 -16.80 -9.45
CA PHE A 413 28.86 -16.77 -8.10
C PHE A 413 30.29 -16.20 -8.09
N THR A 414 30.64 -15.52 -6.99
CA THR A 414 32.01 -15.14 -6.67
C THR A 414 32.28 -15.41 -5.17
N PRO A 415 33.49 -15.83 -4.80
CA PRO A 415 33.88 -15.92 -3.39
C PRO A 415 33.76 -14.55 -2.70
N ALA A 416 33.28 -14.55 -1.46
CA ALA A 416 33.27 -13.35 -0.63
C ALA A 416 34.63 -13.14 0.03
N PRO A 417 35.19 -11.92 0.03
CA PRO A 417 36.47 -11.62 0.66
C PRO A 417 36.42 -11.68 2.20
N PHE A 418 35.22 -11.65 2.78
CA PHE A 418 34.90 -11.75 4.21
C PHE A 418 33.48 -12.30 4.37
N LEU A 419 33.03 -12.55 5.61
CA LEU A 419 31.64 -12.95 5.86
C LEU A 419 30.67 -11.81 5.53
N VAL A 420 29.86 -12.00 4.49
CA VAL A 420 28.84 -11.03 4.04
C VAL A 420 27.48 -11.47 4.55
N PHE A 421 26.70 -10.54 5.08
CA PHE A 421 25.37 -10.81 5.63
C PHE A 421 24.26 -10.34 4.69
N ALA A 422 24.45 -9.24 3.97
CA ALA A 422 23.44 -8.65 3.11
C ALA A 422 24.02 -7.62 2.13
N PHE A 423 23.17 -7.17 1.20
CA PHE A 423 23.34 -5.93 0.44
C PHE A 423 22.19 -4.99 0.83
N VAL A 424 22.52 -3.88 1.49
CA VAL A 424 21.52 -2.95 2.06
C VAL A 424 21.26 -1.77 1.12
N ASP A 425 22.30 -1.31 0.43
CA ASP A 425 22.21 -0.19 -0.50
C ASP A 425 21.83 -0.64 -1.92
N PRO A 426 21.10 0.19 -2.68
CA PRO A 426 20.81 -0.07 -4.09
C PRO A 426 22.11 -0.12 -4.91
N GLY A 427 22.04 -0.84 -6.03
CA GLY A 427 23.17 -0.94 -6.96
C GLY A 427 23.33 0.35 -7.76
N ILE A 428 24.57 0.77 -7.94
CA ILE A 428 24.93 2.01 -8.62
C ILE A 428 25.42 1.70 -10.02
N LEU A 429 24.85 2.32 -11.04
CA LEU A 429 25.29 2.14 -12.41
C LEU A 429 26.40 3.15 -12.75
N VAL A 430 27.62 2.65 -12.95
CA VAL A 430 28.75 3.47 -13.39
C VAL A 430 29.28 2.88 -14.69
N GLY A 431 29.06 3.60 -15.80
CA GLY A 431 29.36 3.09 -17.14
C GLY A 431 28.50 1.86 -17.47
N HIS A 432 29.15 0.75 -17.86
CA HIS A 432 28.51 -0.52 -18.21
C HIS A 432 28.56 -1.55 -17.07
N SER A 433 28.70 -1.10 -15.83
CA SER A 433 28.78 -1.99 -14.67
C SER A 433 27.94 -1.48 -13.50
N LEU A 434 27.32 -2.42 -12.80
CA LEU A 434 26.64 -2.16 -11.54
C LEU A 434 27.57 -2.45 -10.37
N TYR A 435 27.49 -1.61 -9.33
CA TYR A 435 28.33 -1.72 -8.14
C TYR A 435 27.48 -1.78 -6.88
N TRP A 436 27.87 -2.63 -5.92
CA TRP A 436 27.25 -2.72 -4.60
C TRP A 436 28.28 -2.78 -3.49
N PHE A 437 27.87 -2.34 -2.30
CA PHE A 437 28.61 -2.53 -1.07
C PHE A 437 28.10 -3.78 -0.33
N PRO A 438 28.86 -4.89 -0.29
CA PRO A 438 28.53 -6.01 0.59
C PRO A 438 28.66 -5.59 2.07
N THR A 439 27.59 -5.78 2.84
CA THR A 439 27.58 -5.55 4.28
C THR A 439 28.07 -6.80 5.00
N GLY A 440 29.16 -6.69 5.77
CA GLY A 440 29.77 -7.82 6.46
C GLY A 440 30.85 -7.43 7.46
N LEU A 441 31.73 -8.38 7.80
CA LEU A 441 32.88 -8.17 8.70
C LEU A 441 34.11 -7.55 8.01
N GLY A 442 33.90 -6.79 6.94
CA GLY A 442 34.96 -6.15 6.17
C GLY A 442 34.39 -5.13 5.19
N SER A 443 35.24 -4.61 4.30
CA SER A 443 34.84 -3.65 3.27
C SER A 443 35.41 -4.06 1.92
N ALA A 444 34.54 -4.08 0.91
CA ALA A 444 34.86 -4.35 -0.48
C ALA A 444 33.77 -3.73 -1.35
N ILE A 445 33.95 -3.77 -2.66
CA ILE A 445 32.96 -3.36 -3.64
C ILE A 445 32.72 -4.55 -4.57
N LEU A 446 31.47 -4.93 -4.77
CA LEU A 446 31.11 -5.93 -5.77
C LEU A 446 30.79 -5.21 -7.09
N GLN A 447 31.47 -5.61 -8.16
CA GLN A 447 31.20 -5.17 -9.53
C GLN A 447 30.49 -6.28 -10.29
N PHE A 448 29.43 -5.91 -11.01
CA PHE A 448 28.81 -6.74 -12.04
C PHE A 448 28.94 -6.06 -13.39
N ASP A 449 29.70 -6.68 -14.29
CA ASP A 449 29.86 -6.23 -15.67
C ASP A 449 28.64 -6.66 -16.49
N LEU A 450 27.88 -5.69 -17.02
CA LEU A 450 26.65 -5.95 -17.77
C LEU A 450 26.92 -6.56 -19.15
N ASP A 451 28.06 -6.24 -19.77
CA ASP A 451 28.43 -6.70 -21.11
C ASP A 451 28.95 -8.14 -21.07
N ARG A 452 29.79 -8.45 -20.08
CA ARG A 452 30.43 -9.76 -19.91
C ARG A 452 29.61 -10.71 -19.03
N GLN A 453 28.67 -10.18 -18.25
CA GLN A 453 27.92 -10.91 -17.23
C GLN A 453 28.86 -11.63 -16.25
N THR A 454 29.81 -10.89 -15.69
CA THR A 454 30.80 -11.41 -14.75
C THR A 454 30.81 -10.61 -13.44
N LEU A 455 31.05 -11.30 -12.33
CA LEU A 455 31.25 -10.67 -11.03
C LEU A 455 32.75 -10.51 -10.75
N ALA A 456 33.12 -9.35 -10.22
CA ALA A 456 34.46 -9.07 -9.72
C ALA A 456 34.38 -8.38 -8.35
N VAL A 457 35.34 -8.69 -7.48
CA VAL A 457 35.47 -8.04 -6.17
C VAL A 457 36.59 -7.01 -6.26
N ILE A 458 36.23 -5.77 -6.00
CA ILE A 458 37.14 -4.63 -5.95
C ILE A 458 37.51 -4.39 -4.48
N GLU A 459 38.81 -4.33 -4.22
CA GLU A 459 39.36 -4.03 -2.91
C GLU A 459 38.98 -2.60 -2.44
N TRP A 460 38.78 -2.45 -1.13
CA TRP A 460 38.57 -1.15 -0.50
C TRP A 460 39.87 -0.33 -0.48
N PRO A 461 39.83 1.02 -0.48
CA PRO A 461 41.03 1.84 -0.29
C PRO A 461 41.78 1.45 0.99
N SER A 462 43.12 1.49 0.96
CA SER A 462 43.97 0.94 2.04
C SER A 462 44.03 1.79 3.32
N ASN A 463 43.60 3.06 3.30
CA ASN A 463 43.60 3.92 4.49
C ASN A 463 42.51 5.03 4.44
N PRO A 464 41.22 4.66 4.45
CA PRO A 464 40.13 5.63 4.48
C PRO A 464 39.95 6.15 5.92
N ASN A 465 39.65 7.44 6.09
CA ASN A 465 39.29 8.00 7.40
C ASN A 465 37.91 7.51 7.92
N CYS A 466 37.31 6.52 7.28
CA CYS A 466 35.91 6.13 7.46
C CYS A 466 35.81 4.77 8.14
N TYR A 467 34.98 4.68 9.19
CA TYR A 467 34.77 3.47 9.98
C TYR A 467 33.74 2.50 9.37
N SER A 468 33.03 2.88 8.30
CA SER A 468 31.97 2.05 7.71
C SER A 468 31.57 2.43 6.28
N HIS A 469 31.26 1.43 5.44
CA HIS A 469 30.72 1.63 4.09
C HIS A 469 29.38 2.39 4.07
N TYR A 470 28.62 2.43 5.16
CA TYR A 470 27.35 3.19 5.24
C TYR A 470 27.53 4.70 5.02
N MET A 471 28.74 5.21 5.23
CA MET A 471 29.13 6.61 5.03
C MET A 471 29.92 6.82 3.73
N SER A 472 29.86 5.86 2.81
CA SER A 472 30.59 5.88 1.55
C SER A 472 29.65 5.74 0.35
N GLN A 473 30.07 6.25 -0.79
CA GLN A 473 29.25 6.25 -2.01
C GLN A 473 30.13 6.18 -3.26
N ILE A 474 29.79 5.27 -4.17
CA ILE A 474 30.40 5.19 -5.50
C ILE A 474 29.75 6.21 -6.43
N PHE A 475 30.56 6.79 -7.31
CA PHE A 475 30.10 7.70 -8.35
C PHE A 475 30.99 7.61 -9.60
N LEU A 476 30.52 8.16 -10.72
CA LEU A 476 31.34 8.31 -11.93
C LEU A 476 32.20 9.59 -11.83
N ALA A 477 33.52 9.44 -11.81
CA ALA A 477 34.45 10.57 -11.81
C ALA A 477 34.52 11.27 -13.18
N GLU A 478 34.96 12.54 -13.21
CA GLU A 478 35.04 13.35 -14.45
C GLU A 478 35.92 12.73 -15.54
N GLY A 479 36.90 11.90 -15.17
CA GLY A 479 37.75 11.16 -16.11
C GLY A 479 37.20 9.81 -16.59
N GLY A 480 35.93 9.48 -16.28
CA GLY A 480 35.34 8.18 -16.59
C GLY A 480 35.79 7.04 -15.67
N TYR A 481 36.56 7.35 -14.62
CA TYR A 481 37.02 6.40 -13.63
C TYR A 481 35.96 6.12 -12.56
N LEU A 482 36.11 4.98 -11.87
CA LEU A 482 35.32 4.66 -10.68
C LEU A 482 35.75 5.58 -9.53
N GLY A 483 34.82 6.43 -9.07
CA GLY A 483 34.99 7.31 -7.93
C GLY A 483 34.38 6.73 -6.65
N LEU A 484 34.96 7.05 -5.51
CA LEU A 484 34.44 6.72 -4.18
C LEU A 484 34.56 7.94 -3.27
N VAL A 485 33.44 8.39 -2.71
CA VAL A 485 33.42 9.35 -1.61
C VAL A 485 33.31 8.59 -0.30
N THR A 486 34.15 8.93 0.67
CA THR A 486 34.08 8.38 2.03
C THR A 486 33.94 9.53 3.02
N LEU A 487 32.96 9.45 3.92
CA LEU A 487 32.70 10.45 4.94
C LEU A 487 33.13 9.91 6.32
N SER A 488 33.90 10.68 7.05
CA SER A 488 34.14 10.50 8.49
C SER A 488 33.34 11.53 9.28
N TYR A 489 33.45 11.52 10.61
CA TYR A 489 32.83 12.53 11.44
C TYR A 489 33.30 13.95 11.10
N ASP A 490 34.56 14.14 10.70
CA ASP A 490 35.19 15.44 10.52
C ASP A 490 35.67 15.73 9.09
N SER A 491 35.79 14.70 8.25
CA SER A 491 36.41 14.81 6.93
C SER A 491 35.60 14.11 5.84
N LEU A 492 35.68 14.66 4.65
CA LEU A 492 35.20 14.07 3.41
C LEU A 492 36.42 13.78 2.54
N GLN A 493 36.56 12.56 2.06
CA GLN A 493 37.62 12.16 1.13
C GLN A 493 37.01 11.68 -0.19
N ILE A 494 37.60 12.12 -1.30
CA ILE A 494 37.26 11.69 -2.66
C ILE A 494 38.41 10.87 -3.22
N TRP A 495 38.12 9.64 -3.62
CA TRP A 495 39.05 8.67 -4.18
C TRP A 495 38.67 8.35 -5.62
N GLU A 496 39.66 8.14 -6.48
CA GLU A 496 39.46 7.67 -7.84
C GLU A 496 40.32 6.44 -8.10
N ARG A 497 39.74 5.42 -8.76
CA ARG A 497 40.46 4.19 -9.10
C ARG A 497 41.17 4.36 -10.44
N LYS A 498 42.50 4.54 -10.40
CA LYS A 498 43.35 4.86 -11.57
C LYS A 498 44.38 3.78 -11.86
N VAL A 499 44.70 3.60 -13.13
CA VAL A 499 45.85 2.81 -13.58
C VAL A 499 47.11 3.59 -13.24
N CYS A 500 48.00 2.98 -12.48
CA CYS A 500 49.26 3.61 -12.08
C CYS A 500 50.36 3.33 -13.10
N SER A 501 51.50 4.00 -12.95
CA SER A 501 52.66 3.89 -13.86
C SER A 501 53.17 2.45 -14.06
N GLU A 502 52.87 1.56 -13.12
CA GLU A 502 53.21 0.13 -13.14
C GLU A 502 52.15 -0.75 -13.83
N GLY A 503 51.08 -0.15 -14.39
CA GLY A 503 49.97 -0.87 -15.04
C GLY A 503 48.92 -1.46 -14.09
N VAL A 504 49.12 -1.35 -12.77
CA VAL A 504 48.16 -1.82 -11.75
C VAL A 504 47.11 -0.75 -11.44
N THR A 505 45.86 -1.18 -11.30
CA THR A 505 44.73 -0.28 -10.99
C THR A 505 44.52 -0.20 -9.48
N ARG A 506 44.72 0.98 -8.88
CA ARG A 506 44.58 1.22 -7.43
C ARG A 506 43.78 2.47 -7.11
N TRP A 507 43.26 2.56 -5.89
CA TRP A 507 42.61 3.78 -5.38
C TRP A 507 43.65 4.88 -5.13
N VAL A 508 43.37 6.08 -5.62
CA VAL A 508 44.20 7.28 -5.44
C VAL A 508 43.35 8.38 -4.84
N LEU A 509 43.73 8.86 -3.65
CA LEU A 509 43.08 10.00 -2.99
C LEU A 509 43.26 11.26 -3.84
N GLN A 510 42.15 11.90 -4.22
CA GLN A 510 42.17 13.11 -5.03
C GLN A 510 41.99 14.37 -4.18
N ARG A 511 41.07 14.33 -3.20
CA ARG A 511 40.68 15.50 -2.43
C ARG A 511 40.28 15.11 -1.02
N THR A 512 40.62 15.96 -0.06
CA THR A 512 40.12 15.90 1.33
C THR A 512 39.56 17.27 1.69
N ALA A 513 38.39 17.30 2.34
CA ALA A 513 37.76 18.52 2.83
C ALA A 513 37.25 18.33 4.27
N GLU A 514 37.23 19.41 5.05
CA GLU A 514 36.61 19.40 6.39
C GLU A 514 35.09 19.48 6.25
N LEU A 515 34.39 18.49 6.80
CA LEU A 515 32.95 18.36 6.60
C LEU A 515 32.17 19.54 7.22
N ASN A 516 32.62 20.05 8.38
CA ASN A 516 32.02 21.21 9.03
C ASN A 516 32.05 22.47 8.16
N LYS A 517 33.15 22.68 7.42
CA LYS A 517 33.29 23.82 6.50
C LYS A 517 32.42 23.63 5.26
N VAL A 518 32.36 22.41 4.72
CA VAL A 518 31.53 22.07 3.55
C VAL A 518 30.04 22.22 3.84
N LEU A 519 29.60 21.83 5.03
CA LEU A 519 28.21 21.92 5.47
C LEU A 519 27.85 23.27 6.12
N GLU A 520 28.80 24.21 6.20
CA GLU A 520 28.65 25.52 6.85
C GLU A 520 28.09 25.42 8.29
N LEU A 521 28.49 24.38 9.03
CA LEU A 521 28.03 24.15 10.39
C LEU A 521 28.67 25.16 11.35
N GLY A 522 27.86 25.79 12.21
CA GLY A 522 28.33 26.74 13.21
C GLY A 522 29.35 26.13 14.19
N SER A 523 30.24 26.96 14.75
CA SER A 523 31.27 26.55 15.70
C SER A 523 30.65 26.04 17.01
N GLY A 524 30.26 24.78 17.05
CA GLY A 524 29.57 24.14 18.18
C GLY A 524 28.76 22.90 17.82
N VAL A 525 28.42 22.71 16.54
CA VAL A 525 27.67 21.52 16.09
C VAL A 525 28.61 20.31 16.02
N LYS A 526 28.26 19.23 16.75
CA LYS A 526 28.99 17.96 16.69
C LYS A 526 28.46 17.12 15.52
N THR A 527 29.30 16.84 14.55
CA THR A 527 29.04 15.90 13.44
C THR A 527 29.04 14.43 13.84
N SER A 528 29.07 14.12 15.14
CA SER A 528 29.06 12.75 15.69
C SER A 528 27.80 11.94 15.33
N HIS A 529 26.76 12.58 14.79
CA HIS A 529 25.50 11.95 14.35
C HIS A 529 25.25 12.10 12.84
N LEU A 530 26.30 12.28 12.04
CA LEU A 530 26.18 12.31 10.58
C LEU A 530 25.62 10.99 10.05
N VAL A 531 24.58 11.05 9.20
CA VAL A 531 24.05 9.89 8.49
C VAL A 531 23.80 10.22 7.02
N ARG A 532 24.26 9.34 6.11
CA ARG A 532 23.88 9.39 4.70
C ARG A 532 22.45 8.88 4.54
N LEU A 533 21.58 9.71 3.96
CA LEU A 533 20.18 9.37 3.72
C LEU A 533 19.95 8.80 2.32
N GLY A 534 20.71 9.24 1.32
CA GLY A 534 20.56 8.80 -0.07
C GLY A 534 21.54 9.44 -1.04
N TYR A 535 21.54 8.98 -2.29
CA TYR A 535 22.36 9.49 -3.38
C TYR A 535 21.60 9.49 -4.70
N ALA A 536 21.73 10.56 -5.49
CA ALA A 536 21.17 10.68 -6.82
C ALA A 536 22.27 10.58 -7.89
N GLU A 537 22.29 9.46 -8.60
CA GLU A 537 23.34 9.12 -9.58
C GLU A 537 23.43 10.12 -10.73
N ASP A 538 22.29 10.53 -11.30
CA ASP A 538 22.23 11.42 -12.48
C ASP A 538 22.80 12.82 -12.24
N VAL A 539 22.72 13.31 -11.00
CA VAL A 539 23.15 14.68 -10.63
C VAL A 539 24.34 14.68 -9.67
N LYS A 540 24.82 13.49 -9.28
CA LYS A 540 25.88 13.24 -8.29
C LYS A 540 25.70 13.92 -6.94
N VAL A 541 24.45 14.00 -6.49
CA VAL A 541 24.10 14.66 -5.23
C VAL A 541 23.92 13.64 -4.11
N MET A 542 24.52 13.93 -2.96
CA MET A 542 24.33 13.16 -1.74
C MET A 542 23.43 13.90 -0.74
N LEU A 543 22.52 13.18 -0.09
CA LEU A 543 21.71 13.70 1.01
C LEU A 543 22.28 13.22 2.34
N LEU A 544 22.55 14.18 3.24
CA LEU A 544 23.16 13.95 4.54
C LEU A 544 22.26 14.50 5.64
N CYS A 545 22.14 13.80 6.76
CA CYS A 545 21.53 14.32 7.99
C CYS A 545 22.66 14.63 8.98
N ALA A 546 22.70 15.85 9.50
CA ALA A 546 23.54 16.24 10.62
C ALA A 546 22.73 17.13 11.56
N ASP A 547 22.73 16.81 12.85
CA ASP A 547 22.07 17.61 13.89
C ASP A 547 20.61 17.98 13.57
N SER A 548 19.80 16.98 13.23
CA SER A 548 18.38 17.13 12.85
C SER A 548 18.15 18.01 11.63
N SER A 549 19.18 18.30 10.82
CA SER A 549 19.08 19.05 9.56
C SER A 549 19.49 18.18 8.38
N VAL A 550 18.72 18.24 7.29
CA VAL A 550 19.04 17.56 6.04
C VAL A 550 19.76 18.51 5.09
N PHE A 551 20.92 18.09 4.61
CA PHE A 551 21.77 18.79 3.67
C PHE A 551 21.81 18.07 2.34
N MET A 552 21.85 18.85 1.28
CA MET A 552 22.22 18.40 -0.05
C MET A 552 23.68 18.75 -0.30
N LEU A 553 24.49 17.77 -0.66
CA LEU A 553 25.91 17.95 -0.98
C LEU A 553 26.16 17.58 -2.43
N GLN A 554 26.71 18.52 -3.20
CA GLN A 554 27.16 18.25 -4.57
C GLN A 554 28.61 17.74 -4.54
N ILE A 555 28.86 16.54 -5.06
CA ILE A 555 30.16 15.87 -4.91
C ILE A 555 31.28 16.56 -5.69
N ASP A 556 31.02 17.00 -6.93
CA ASP A 556 32.05 17.58 -7.80
C ASP A 556 32.54 18.95 -7.26
N SER A 557 31.60 19.81 -6.85
CA SER A 557 31.88 21.17 -6.37
C SER A 557 32.10 21.29 -4.87
N LEU A 558 31.76 20.26 -4.08
CA LEU A 558 31.70 20.28 -2.62
C LEU A 558 30.89 21.45 -2.05
N GLN A 559 29.89 21.91 -2.80
CA GLN A 559 28.92 22.89 -2.33
C GLN A 559 27.78 22.17 -1.64
N SER A 560 27.35 22.68 -0.49
CA SER A 560 26.19 22.16 0.21
C SER A 560 25.07 23.20 0.30
N ARG A 561 23.84 22.71 0.48
CA ARG A 561 22.70 23.54 0.86
C ARG A 561 21.87 22.81 1.92
N LYS A 562 21.46 23.52 2.97
CA LYS A 562 20.46 23.01 3.91
C LYS A 562 19.10 22.98 3.22
N LEU A 563 18.36 21.88 3.37
CA LEU A 563 17.04 21.68 2.76
C LEU A 563 15.91 21.90 3.78
N TRP A 564 15.89 21.12 4.87
CA TRP A 564 14.89 21.20 5.93
C TRP A 564 15.41 20.60 7.25
N GLU A 565 14.62 20.74 8.32
CA GLU A 565 14.88 20.14 9.63
C GLU A 565 13.95 18.95 9.87
N THR A 566 14.46 17.87 10.45
CA THR A 566 13.73 16.63 10.70
C THR A 566 14.13 16.00 12.03
N ASN A 567 13.13 15.57 12.80
CA ASN A 567 13.32 14.73 14.00
C ASN A 567 13.20 13.23 13.67
N ILE A 568 13.03 12.89 12.38
CA ILE A 568 12.82 11.52 11.89
C ILE A 568 13.96 11.17 10.94
N MET A 569 14.61 10.03 11.20
CA MET A 569 15.67 9.49 10.36
C MET A 569 15.12 8.34 9.51
N SER A 570 15.04 8.53 8.20
CA SER A 570 14.66 7.48 7.24
C SER A 570 15.53 7.57 5.99
N SER A 571 15.75 6.44 5.30
CA SER A 571 16.44 6.41 4.01
C SER A 571 15.62 7.17 2.97
N LEU A 572 16.25 8.11 2.28
CA LEU A 572 15.67 8.90 1.21
C LEU A 572 16.14 8.36 -0.14
N HIS A 573 15.22 8.19 -1.08
CA HIS A 573 15.55 7.82 -2.47
C HIS A 573 15.36 9.05 -3.36
N PRO A 574 16.41 9.87 -3.56
CA PRO A 574 16.27 11.09 -4.35
C PRO A 574 15.99 10.75 -5.81
N TYR A 575 15.10 11.52 -6.43
CA TYR A 575 14.68 11.35 -7.82
C TYR A 575 15.07 12.58 -8.64
N ALA A 576 15.79 12.37 -9.74
CA ALA A 576 16.16 13.42 -10.67
C ALA A 576 15.28 13.35 -11.93
N ILE A 577 14.75 14.49 -12.36
CA ILE A 577 14.03 14.61 -13.64
C ILE A 577 15.00 15.21 -14.65
N LYS A 578 15.30 14.48 -15.73
CA LYS A 578 15.90 15.11 -16.92
C LYS A 578 14.79 15.88 -17.63
N ALA A 579 14.87 17.22 -17.60
CA ALA A 579 14.04 18.04 -18.47
C ALA A 579 14.41 17.71 -19.92
N HIS A 580 13.41 17.29 -20.71
CA HIS A 580 13.56 17.03 -22.14
C HIS A 580 13.50 18.31 -22.95
#